data_AF-A0A6M0AJS5-F1
#
_entry.id   AF-A0A6M0AJS5-F1
#
_cell.length_a   1.000
_cell.length_b   1.000
_cell.length_c   1.000
_cell.angle_alpha   90.00
_cell.angle_beta   90.00
_cell.angle_gamma   90.00
#
_symmetry.space_group_name_H-M   'P 1'
#
loop_
_entity.id
_entity.type
_entity.pdbx_description
1 polymer ?
#
loop_
_entity_poly.entity_id
_entity_poly.type
_entity_poly.pdbx_seq_one_letter_code
_entity_poly.pdbx_strand_id
1 'polypeptide(L)'
;DIGSVKMPVVRDIAPLWENFVGGHPMSGREYSGVEAAVSNLFVGNPYVLTPIETTPPPALEKVEEIVRSLKSLLYITTPENHDKAVAWISHLPAMVSGSLINACMQETDPVVLRLAQQLASSGFRDTSRVGGGNPELRVMMARYNQESIMRTLVGYRDRLDQIIEVIEQEDWSSLEKIFETTHVARKKFVS
;
A
#
# COMPACT_ATOMS: atom_id res chain seq x y z
N ASP A 1 14.13 -12.28 0.34
CA ASP A 1 13.63 -11.85 -1.00
C ASP A 1 13.40 -10.34 -0.98
N ILE A 2 12.68 -9.77 -1.95
CA ILE A 2 12.32 -8.32 -2.01
C ILE A 2 10.85 -8.06 -2.37
N GLY A 3 9.97 -9.08 -2.34
CA GLY A 3 8.60 -8.94 -2.81
C GLY A 3 7.78 -7.95 -1.97
N SER A 4 6.60 -7.53 -2.44
CA SER A 4 5.71 -6.65 -1.67
C SER A 4 4.68 -7.37 -0.81
N VAL A 5 4.67 -8.71 -0.86
CA VAL A 5 3.84 -9.60 -0.03
C VAL A 5 4.75 -10.66 0.58
N LYS A 6 4.56 -11.02 1.85
CA LYS A 6 5.51 -11.85 2.62
C LYS A 6 4.97 -13.23 2.97
N MET A 7 3.73 -13.35 3.46
CA MET A 7 3.20 -14.61 3.98
C MET A 7 3.32 -15.79 2.99
N PRO A 8 2.80 -15.72 1.75
CA PRO A 8 2.92 -16.83 0.80
C PRO A 8 4.38 -17.15 0.44
N VAL A 9 5.23 -16.13 0.30
CA VAL A 9 6.65 -16.33 -0.04
C VAL A 9 7.39 -17.05 1.08
N VAL A 10 7.23 -16.57 2.32
CA VAL A 10 7.88 -17.15 3.49
C VAL A 10 7.36 -18.56 3.75
N ARG A 11 6.05 -18.77 3.68
CA ARG A 11 5.41 -20.08 3.84
C ARG A 11 5.96 -21.12 2.87
N ASP A 12 6.13 -20.74 1.60
CA ASP A 12 6.50 -21.68 0.55
C ASP A 12 8.03 -21.90 0.47
N ILE A 13 8.85 -20.91 0.84
CA ILE A 13 10.32 -20.99 0.72
C ILE A 13 11.02 -21.42 2.02
N ALA A 14 10.57 -20.97 3.19
CA ALA A 14 11.27 -21.26 4.45
C ALA A 14 11.45 -22.77 4.73
N PRO A 15 10.49 -23.66 4.39
CA PRO A 15 10.70 -25.12 4.53
C PRO A 15 11.76 -25.70 3.58
N LEU A 16 12.05 -25.01 2.47
CA LEU A 16 13.00 -25.45 1.45
C LEU A 16 14.40 -24.87 1.68
N TRP A 17 14.50 -23.77 2.43
CA TRP A 17 15.74 -23.05 2.66
C TRP A 17 15.77 -22.46 4.08
N GLU A 18 16.45 -23.16 4.99
CA GLU A 18 16.54 -22.80 6.41
C GLU A 18 17.05 -21.37 6.64
N ASN A 19 17.97 -20.90 5.80
CA ASN A 19 18.54 -19.55 5.88
C ASN A 19 17.68 -18.47 5.20
N PHE A 20 16.42 -18.76 4.88
CA PHE A 20 15.56 -17.79 4.19
C PHE A 20 15.15 -16.66 5.14
N VAL A 21 15.41 -15.43 4.72
CA VAL A 21 14.92 -14.21 5.38
C VAL A 21 14.04 -13.46 4.39
N GLY A 22 12.76 -13.38 4.70
CA GLY A 22 11.81 -12.58 3.92
C GLY A 22 12.16 -11.09 4.01
N GLY A 23 12.04 -10.36 2.91
CA GLY A 23 12.43 -8.95 2.83
C GLY A 23 11.49 -8.12 1.96
N HIS A 24 11.32 -6.84 2.31
CA HIS A 24 10.60 -5.87 1.50
C HIS A 24 11.20 -4.46 1.68
N PRO A 25 12.01 -3.98 0.72
CA PRO A 25 12.34 -2.56 0.65
C PRO A 25 11.10 -1.76 0.26
N MET A 26 10.63 -0.86 1.12
CA MET A 26 9.52 0.06 0.84
C MET A 26 9.97 1.24 -0.01
N SER A 27 10.66 0.94 -1.11
CA SER A 27 11.22 1.90 -2.03
C SER A 27 10.96 1.41 -3.45
N GLY A 28 10.33 2.23 -4.26
CA GLY A 28 10.02 1.91 -5.64
C GLY A 28 9.74 3.18 -6.43
N ARG A 29 9.97 3.11 -7.74
CA ARG A 29 9.58 4.16 -8.68
C ARG A 29 8.55 3.60 -9.64
N GLU A 30 7.87 4.50 -10.33
CA GLU A 30 6.85 4.14 -11.33
C GLU A 30 7.47 3.45 -12.57
N TYR A 31 8.78 3.60 -12.76
CA TYR A 31 9.55 2.99 -13.85
C TYR A 31 10.16 1.65 -13.44
N SER A 32 10.12 0.68 -14.36
CA SER A 32 10.65 -0.68 -14.19
C SER A 32 11.83 -0.91 -15.15
N GLY A 33 12.64 -1.94 -14.89
CA GLY A 33 13.81 -2.29 -15.69
C GLY A 33 15.14 -1.87 -15.03
N VAL A 34 16.24 -2.47 -15.48
CA VAL A 34 17.58 -2.18 -14.93
C VAL A 34 18.02 -0.75 -15.26
N GLU A 35 17.50 -0.21 -16.34
CA GLU A 35 17.71 1.16 -16.81
C GLU A 35 17.10 2.20 -15.85
N ALA A 36 16.09 1.79 -15.07
CA ALA A 36 15.46 2.62 -14.05
C ALA A 36 16.19 2.54 -12.69
N ALA A 37 17.31 1.80 -12.60
CA ALA A 37 18.08 1.69 -11.36
C ALA A 37 18.70 3.05 -10.99
N VAL A 38 18.63 3.38 -9.70
CA VAL A 38 19.16 4.65 -9.18
C VAL A 38 20.02 4.36 -7.98
N SER A 39 21.15 5.06 -7.90
CA SER A 39 21.97 5.07 -6.68
C SER A 39 21.15 5.61 -5.50
N ASN A 40 21.40 5.06 -4.31
CA ASN A 40 20.75 5.49 -3.08
C ASN A 40 19.21 5.29 -3.03
N LEU A 41 18.62 4.42 -3.86
CA LEU A 41 17.18 4.15 -3.88
C LEU A 41 16.60 3.80 -2.50
N PHE A 42 17.38 3.10 -1.67
CA PHE A 42 16.95 2.58 -0.38
C PHE A 42 17.25 3.52 0.81
N VAL A 43 18.01 4.60 0.59
CA VAL A 43 18.50 5.49 1.65
C VAL A 43 17.32 6.20 2.31
N GLY A 44 17.21 6.09 3.63
CA GLY A 44 16.15 6.72 4.42
C GLY A 44 14.76 6.10 4.26
N ASN A 45 14.62 5.07 3.41
CA ASN A 45 13.35 4.38 3.20
C ASN A 45 13.23 3.16 4.14
N PRO A 46 12.00 2.79 4.56
CA PRO A 46 11.78 1.57 5.33
C PRO A 46 12.23 0.32 4.55
N TYR A 47 12.81 -0.63 5.26
CA TYR A 47 13.08 -1.98 4.77
C TYR A 47 12.62 -2.96 5.84
N VAL A 48 11.66 -3.82 5.50
CA VAL A 48 11.10 -4.80 6.43
C VAL A 48 11.75 -6.16 6.22
N LEU A 49 12.19 -6.79 7.31
CA LEU A 49 12.57 -8.20 7.35
C LEU A 49 11.50 -8.99 8.10
N THR A 50 11.20 -10.20 7.60
CA THR A 50 10.18 -11.08 8.20
C THR A 50 10.74 -12.45 8.55
N PRO A 51 11.58 -12.55 9.60
CA PRO A 51 12.01 -13.84 10.13
C PRO A 51 10.80 -14.59 10.70
N ILE A 52 10.91 -15.90 10.77
CA ILE A 52 10.00 -16.81 11.49
C ILE A 52 10.74 -17.43 12.67
N GLU A 53 10.03 -18.16 13.52
CA GLU A 53 10.61 -18.80 14.72
C GLU A 53 11.81 -19.69 14.41
N THR A 54 11.79 -20.36 13.26
CA THR A 54 12.87 -21.25 12.81
C THR A 54 13.96 -20.55 12.01
N THR A 55 13.90 -19.23 11.78
CA THR A 55 14.94 -18.50 11.07
C THR A 55 16.21 -18.46 11.92
N PRO A 56 17.37 -18.97 11.43
CA PRO A 56 18.61 -18.95 12.20
C PRO A 56 19.07 -17.50 12.48
N PRO A 57 19.45 -17.17 13.72
CA PRO A 57 19.96 -15.83 14.05
C PRO A 57 21.11 -15.37 13.14
N PRO A 58 22.11 -16.21 12.78
CA PRO A 58 23.18 -15.79 11.87
C PRO A 58 22.68 -15.39 10.47
N ALA A 59 21.62 -16.01 9.97
CA ALA A 59 21.03 -15.66 8.67
C ALA A 59 20.33 -14.29 8.74
N LEU A 60 19.58 -14.04 9.81
CA LEU A 60 18.94 -12.75 10.05
C LEU A 60 19.98 -11.64 10.21
N GLU A 61 20.97 -11.82 11.09
CA GLU A 61 22.07 -10.88 11.31
C GLU A 61 22.76 -10.50 10.00
N LYS A 62 23.00 -11.49 9.13
CA LYS A 62 23.66 -11.24 7.85
C LYS A 62 22.83 -10.34 6.92
N VAL A 63 21.52 -10.55 6.88
CA VAL A 63 20.62 -9.73 6.06
C VAL A 63 20.43 -8.35 6.68
N GLU A 64 20.41 -8.23 8.01
CA GLU A 64 20.41 -6.94 8.69
C GLU A 64 21.64 -6.09 8.34
N GLU A 65 22.84 -6.69 8.33
CA GLU A 65 24.07 -6.00 7.91
C GLU A 65 23.93 -5.40 6.50
N ILE A 66 23.38 -6.19 5.57
CA ILE A 66 23.15 -5.76 4.20
C ILE A 66 22.18 -4.57 4.19
N VAL A 67 21.03 -4.69 4.86
CA VAL A 67 20.02 -3.61 4.91
C VAL A 67 20.58 -2.33 5.52
N ARG A 68 21.39 -2.44 6.59
CA ARG A 68 22.04 -1.29 7.23
C ARG A 68 23.06 -0.63 6.30
N SER A 69 23.80 -1.41 5.51
CA SER A 69 24.75 -0.88 4.52
C SER A 69 24.07 -0.05 3.42
N LEU A 70 22.80 -0.35 3.12
CA LEU A 70 21.96 0.42 2.19
C LEU A 70 21.42 1.72 2.80
N LYS A 71 21.69 1.98 4.09
CA LYS A 71 21.19 3.13 4.87
C LYS A 71 19.66 3.20 4.91
N SER A 72 18.99 2.05 4.88
CA SER A 72 17.55 1.94 5.06
C SER A 72 17.15 1.96 6.54
N LEU A 73 15.91 2.31 6.81
CA LEU A 73 15.31 2.20 8.13
C LEU A 73 14.81 0.75 8.31
N LEU A 74 15.56 -0.07 9.05
CA LEU A 74 15.23 -1.49 9.25
C LEU A 74 14.05 -1.67 10.22
N TYR A 75 13.07 -2.46 9.81
CA TYR A 75 11.97 -2.95 10.63
C TYR A 75 11.93 -4.47 10.62
N ILE A 76 11.60 -5.10 11.75
CA ILE A 76 11.48 -6.55 11.88
C ILE A 76 10.07 -6.87 12.38
N THR A 77 9.37 -7.77 11.70
CA THR A 77 8.01 -8.18 12.07
C THR A 77 7.68 -9.56 11.51
N THR A 78 6.51 -10.11 11.80
CA THR A 78 6.09 -11.40 11.19
C THR A 78 5.58 -11.18 9.76
N PRO A 79 5.60 -12.21 8.89
CA PRO A 79 5.03 -12.12 7.54
C PRO A 79 3.57 -11.64 7.52
N GLU A 80 2.76 -12.08 8.48
CA GLU A 80 1.33 -11.73 8.59
C GLU A 80 1.13 -10.28 9.00
N ASN A 81 1.93 -9.78 9.96
CA ASN A 81 1.85 -8.39 10.39
C ASN A 81 2.29 -7.44 9.29
N HIS A 82 3.35 -7.80 8.54
CA HIS A 82 3.74 -7.08 7.34
C HIS A 82 2.57 -7.00 6.35
N ASP A 83 1.98 -8.13 5.97
CA ASP A 83 0.94 -8.21 4.95
C ASP A 83 -0.34 -7.45 5.34
N LYS A 84 -0.71 -7.49 6.63
CA LYS A 84 -1.80 -6.68 7.18
C LYS A 84 -1.48 -5.18 7.13
N ALA A 85 -0.25 -4.78 7.43
CA ALA A 85 0.16 -3.38 7.41
C ALA A 85 0.15 -2.82 5.99
N VAL A 86 0.81 -3.48 5.03
CA VAL A 86 0.84 -3.02 3.63
C VAL A 86 -0.53 -3.08 2.95
N ALA A 87 -1.43 -3.94 3.42
CA ALA A 87 -2.81 -3.93 2.96
C ALA A 87 -3.51 -2.59 3.24
N TRP A 88 -3.23 -1.93 4.38
CA TRP A 88 -3.79 -0.62 4.72
C TRP A 88 -3.14 0.53 3.97
N ILE A 89 -1.80 0.54 3.90
CA ILE A 89 -1.05 1.73 3.46
C ILE A 89 -0.58 1.68 2.00
N SER A 90 -0.77 0.55 1.31
CA SER A 90 -0.36 0.37 -0.09
C SER A 90 -1.45 -0.30 -0.94
N HIS A 91 -1.95 -1.47 -0.53
CA HIS A 91 -2.84 -2.26 -1.38
C HIS A 91 -4.24 -1.63 -1.46
N LEU A 92 -4.84 -1.30 -0.31
CA LEU A 92 -6.11 -0.60 -0.24
C LEU A 92 -6.10 0.71 -1.05
N PRO A 93 -5.10 1.62 -0.87
CA PRO A 93 -4.97 2.80 -1.71
C PRO A 93 -5.00 2.50 -3.20
N ALA A 94 -4.31 1.46 -3.68
CA ALA A 94 -4.32 1.08 -5.09
C ALA A 94 -5.73 0.67 -5.57
N MET A 95 -6.46 -0.12 -4.77
CA MET A 95 -7.81 -0.58 -5.11
C MET A 95 -8.83 0.56 -5.09
N VAL A 96 -8.82 1.39 -4.06
CA VAL A 96 -9.73 2.54 -3.92
C VAL A 96 -9.44 3.58 -5.00
N SER A 97 -8.17 3.85 -5.28
CA SER A 97 -7.76 4.78 -6.35
C SER A 97 -8.19 4.28 -7.73
N GLY A 98 -8.06 2.98 -8.01
CA GLY A 98 -8.61 2.38 -9.23
C GLY A 98 -10.14 2.47 -9.30
N SER A 99 -10.83 2.26 -8.18
CA SER A 99 -12.29 2.41 -8.08
C SER A 99 -12.73 3.85 -8.32
N LEU A 100 -11.99 4.85 -7.83
CA LEU A 100 -12.26 6.27 -8.09
C LEU A 100 -12.21 6.57 -9.59
N ILE A 101 -11.15 6.12 -10.28
CA ILE A 101 -11.03 6.32 -11.73
C ILE A 101 -12.19 5.66 -12.46
N ASN A 102 -12.53 4.41 -12.09
CA ASN A 102 -13.66 3.70 -12.70
C ASN A 102 -14.98 4.45 -12.48
N ALA A 103 -15.26 4.89 -11.25
CA ALA A 103 -16.47 5.65 -10.93
C ALA A 103 -16.59 6.93 -11.77
N CYS A 104 -15.50 7.69 -11.93
CA CYS A 104 -15.50 8.86 -12.82
C CYS A 104 -15.81 8.51 -14.28
N MET A 105 -15.35 7.36 -14.76
CA MET A 105 -15.62 6.88 -16.12
C MET A 105 -17.04 6.33 -16.32
N GLN A 106 -17.80 6.11 -15.24
CA GLN A 106 -19.22 5.71 -15.30
C GLN A 106 -20.18 6.90 -15.46
N GLU A 107 -19.70 8.14 -15.48
CA GLU A 107 -20.54 9.29 -15.78
C GLU A 107 -21.17 9.14 -17.17
N THR A 108 -22.50 9.20 -17.21
CA THR A 108 -23.30 8.93 -18.42
C THR A 108 -23.52 10.18 -19.26
N ASP A 109 -23.44 11.38 -18.67
CA ASP A 109 -23.50 12.64 -19.41
C ASP A 109 -22.11 12.96 -20.00
N PRO A 110 -21.96 12.94 -21.34
CA PRO A 110 -20.68 13.19 -22.00
C PRO A 110 -20.16 14.63 -21.84
N VAL A 111 -21.04 15.60 -21.59
CA VAL A 111 -20.65 16.99 -21.32
C VAL A 111 -20.01 17.07 -19.94
N VAL A 112 -20.63 16.43 -18.94
CA VAL A 112 -20.12 16.38 -17.56
C VAL A 112 -18.79 15.62 -17.50
N LEU A 113 -18.72 14.44 -18.13
CA LEU A 113 -17.49 13.65 -18.18
C LEU A 113 -16.31 14.43 -18.78
N ARG A 114 -16.54 15.12 -19.90
CA ARG A 114 -15.52 15.96 -20.55
C ARG A 114 -15.08 17.10 -19.64
N LEU A 115 -16.02 17.76 -18.98
CA LEU A 115 -15.71 18.84 -18.05
C LEU A 115 -14.89 18.31 -16.86
N ALA A 116 -15.26 17.17 -16.27
CA ALA A 116 -14.53 16.54 -15.18
C ALA A 116 -13.07 16.23 -15.57
N GLN A 117 -12.84 15.72 -16.79
CA GLN A 117 -11.50 15.47 -17.32
C GLN A 117 -10.67 16.75 -17.47
N GLN A 118 -11.30 17.86 -17.88
CA GLN A 118 -10.63 19.16 -18.03
C GLN A 118 -10.31 19.84 -16.69
N LEU A 119 -11.17 19.63 -15.68
CA LEU A 119 -11.00 20.21 -14.34
C LEU A 119 -10.10 19.38 -13.42
N ALA A 120 -9.73 18.15 -13.82
CA ALA A 120 -8.87 17.27 -13.04
C ALA A 120 -7.52 17.93 -12.74
N SER A 121 -7.31 18.27 -11.47
CA SER A 121 -6.12 18.99 -10.98
C SER A 121 -5.33 18.16 -9.95
N SER A 122 -4.59 18.79 -9.03
CA SER A 122 -3.76 18.08 -8.05
C SER A 122 -4.54 17.09 -7.19
N GLY A 123 -5.75 17.45 -6.73
CA GLY A 123 -6.57 16.55 -5.91
C GLY A 123 -6.84 15.22 -6.61
N PHE A 124 -7.42 15.27 -7.82
CA PHE A 124 -7.67 14.05 -8.59
C PHE A 124 -6.37 13.34 -8.96
N ARG A 125 -5.34 14.06 -9.43
CA ARG A 125 -4.04 13.48 -9.82
C ARG A 125 -3.40 12.72 -8.67
N ASP A 126 -3.34 13.29 -7.47
CA ASP A 126 -2.66 12.67 -6.33
C ASP A 126 -3.45 11.47 -5.80
N THR A 127 -4.79 11.58 -5.74
CA THR A 127 -5.66 10.47 -5.30
C THR A 127 -5.73 9.34 -6.33
N SER A 128 -5.63 9.62 -7.63
CA SER A 128 -5.69 8.63 -8.72
C SER A 128 -4.35 8.01 -9.09
N ARG A 129 -3.22 8.61 -8.70
CA ARG A 129 -1.86 8.20 -9.10
C ARG A 129 -1.60 6.70 -8.92
N VAL A 130 -1.89 6.18 -7.71
CA VAL A 130 -1.64 4.76 -7.39
C VAL A 130 -2.65 3.81 -8.04
N GLY A 131 -3.78 4.33 -8.54
CA GLY A 131 -4.82 3.66 -9.34
C GLY A 131 -4.52 3.64 -10.85
N GLY A 132 -3.51 4.37 -11.32
CA GLY A 132 -3.03 4.36 -12.72
C GLY A 132 -1.80 3.49 -13.06
N GLY A 133 -1.03 3.04 -12.07
CA GLY A 133 0.07 2.05 -12.20
C GLY A 133 -0.28 0.64 -12.77
N ASN A 134 0.74 -0.22 -12.84
CA ASN A 134 0.75 -1.50 -13.57
C ASN A 134 -0.39 -2.47 -13.13
N PRO A 135 -1.27 -2.90 -14.06
CA PRO A 135 -2.38 -3.82 -13.75
C PRO A 135 -1.94 -5.20 -13.25
N GLU A 136 -0.89 -5.78 -13.83
CA GLU A 136 -0.39 -7.12 -13.47
C GLU A 136 0.08 -7.13 -12.01
N LEU A 137 0.87 -6.13 -11.61
CA LEU A 137 1.34 -6.00 -10.22
C LEU A 137 0.18 -5.95 -9.22
N ARG A 138 -0.90 -5.23 -9.55
CA ARG A 138 -2.08 -5.14 -8.67
C ARG A 138 -2.84 -6.44 -8.56
N VAL A 139 -3.03 -7.14 -9.67
CA VAL A 139 -3.66 -8.47 -9.66
C VAL A 139 -2.83 -9.42 -8.81
N MET A 140 -1.50 -9.36 -8.91
CA MET A 140 -0.61 -10.15 -8.05
C MET A 140 -0.78 -9.76 -6.57
N MET A 141 -0.76 -8.48 -6.22
CA MET A 141 -1.00 -8.03 -4.84
C MET A 141 -2.34 -8.54 -4.29
N ALA A 142 -3.42 -8.44 -5.09
CA ALA A 142 -4.74 -8.95 -4.74
C ALA A 142 -4.74 -10.46 -4.54
N ARG A 143 -4.10 -11.21 -5.45
CA ARG A 143 -4.05 -12.66 -5.41
C ARG A 143 -3.27 -13.19 -4.20
N TYR A 144 -2.12 -12.59 -3.91
CA TYR A 144 -1.21 -13.09 -2.88
C TYR A 144 -1.46 -12.52 -1.48
N ASN A 145 -2.23 -11.43 -1.36
CA ASN A 145 -2.63 -10.86 -0.07
C ASN A 145 -4.16 -10.66 0.04
N GLN A 146 -4.92 -11.60 -0.54
CA GLN A 146 -6.38 -11.50 -0.69
C GLN A 146 -7.10 -11.24 0.64
N GLU A 147 -6.81 -12.02 1.67
CA GLU A 147 -7.50 -11.93 2.96
C GLU A 147 -7.33 -10.53 3.60
N SER A 148 -6.09 -10.04 3.68
CA SER A 148 -5.83 -8.72 4.25
C SER A 148 -6.48 -7.62 3.42
N ILE A 149 -6.42 -7.70 2.09
CA ILE A 149 -7.04 -6.71 1.19
C ILE A 149 -8.56 -6.71 1.34
N MET A 150 -9.20 -7.88 1.40
CA MET A 150 -10.66 -7.96 1.59
C MET A 150 -11.07 -7.34 2.93
N ARG A 151 -10.32 -7.60 4.00
CA ARG A 151 -10.56 -6.99 5.30
C ARG A 151 -10.46 -5.47 5.23
N THR A 152 -9.43 -4.93 4.58
CA THR A 152 -9.24 -3.46 4.49
C THR A 152 -10.25 -2.81 3.55
N LEU A 153 -10.66 -3.48 2.47
CA LEU A 153 -11.72 -3.01 1.56
C LEU A 153 -13.08 -2.92 2.25
N VAL A 154 -13.49 -3.95 2.99
CA VAL A 154 -14.74 -3.93 3.77
C VAL A 154 -14.68 -2.80 4.80
N GLY A 155 -13.58 -2.73 5.56
CA GLY A 155 -13.39 -1.67 6.54
C GLY A 155 -13.41 -0.26 5.93
N TYR A 156 -12.90 -0.08 4.70
CA TYR A 156 -12.96 1.19 3.98
C TYR A 156 -14.38 1.50 3.50
N ARG A 157 -15.08 0.52 2.93
CA ARG A 157 -16.48 0.66 2.50
C ARG A 157 -17.36 1.12 3.65
N ASP A 158 -17.24 0.50 4.83
CA ASP A 158 -18.05 0.88 5.98
C ASP A 158 -17.80 2.34 6.42
N ARG A 159 -16.59 2.89 6.19
CA ARG A 159 -16.30 4.33 6.43
C ARG A 159 -16.87 5.23 5.35
N LEU A 160 -16.90 4.76 4.11
CA LEU A 160 -17.52 5.48 3.00
C LEU A 160 -19.05 5.53 3.19
N ASP A 161 -19.66 4.42 3.59
CA ASP A 161 -21.09 4.32 3.89
C ASP A 161 -21.47 5.29 5.01
N GLN A 162 -20.66 5.38 6.07
CA GLN A 162 -20.86 6.38 7.14
C GLN A 162 -20.83 7.83 6.63
N ILE A 163 -19.93 8.16 5.68
CA ILE A 163 -19.88 9.49 5.08
C ILE A 163 -21.14 9.77 4.25
N ILE A 164 -21.59 8.77 3.49
CA ILE A 164 -22.83 8.86 2.69
C ILE A 164 -24.03 9.13 3.60
N GLU A 165 -24.22 8.33 4.65
CA GLU A 165 -25.34 8.48 5.60
C GLU A 165 -25.38 9.87 6.25
N VAL A 166 -24.22 10.37 6.67
CA VAL A 166 -24.10 11.70 7.30
C VAL A 166 -24.44 12.82 6.31
N ILE A 167 -24.02 12.70 5.05
CA ILE A 167 -24.36 13.66 3.99
C ILE A 167 -25.85 13.60 3.65
N GLU A 168 -26.44 12.41 3.54
CA GLU A 168 -27.87 12.23 3.26
C GLU A 168 -28.77 12.84 4.35
N GLN A 169 -28.30 12.82 5.60
CA GLN A 169 -28.99 13.42 6.74
C GLN A 169 -28.71 14.91 6.91
N GLU A 170 -27.87 15.50 6.06
CA GLU A 170 -27.39 16.88 6.20
C GLU A 170 -26.73 17.16 7.57
N ASP A 171 -26.13 16.15 8.21
CA ASP A 171 -25.44 16.28 9.50
C ASP A 171 -24.01 16.80 9.32
N TRP A 172 -23.92 18.10 9.02
CA TRP A 172 -22.65 18.78 8.73
C TRP A 172 -21.70 18.80 9.93
N SER A 173 -22.23 18.79 11.16
CA SER A 173 -21.41 18.77 12.37
C SER A 173 -20.71 17.42 12.57
N SER A 174 -21.40 16.30 12.31
CA SER A 174 -20.75 14.98 12.32
C SER A 174 -19.73 14.84 11.19
N LEU A 175 -20.02 15.39 10.02
CA LEU A 175 -19.09 15.36 8.88
C LEU A 175 -17.80 16.13 9.18
N GLU A 176 -17.91 17.33 9.76
CA GLU A 176 -16.76 18.14 10.19
C GLU A 176 -15.90 17.36 11.18
N LYS A 177 -16.51 16.73 12.19
CA LYS A 177 -15.78 15.92 13.19
C LYS A 177 -15.05 14.72 12.58
N ILE A 178 -15.63 14.07 11.56
CA ILE A 178 -14.95 13.01 10.80
C ILE A 178 -13.68 13.61 10.16
N PHE A 179 -13.79 14.75 9.48
CA PHE A 179 -12.66 15.34 8.79
C PHE A 179 -11.60 15.94 9.73
N GLU A 180 -11.96 16.52 10.87
CA GLU A 180 -11.02 16.92 11.92
C GLU A 180 -10.18 15.72 12.40
N THR A 181 -10.85 14.59 12.65
CA THR A 181 -10.19 13.36 13.07
C THR A 181 -9.18 12.89 12.02
N THR A 182 -9.56 12.91 10.73
CA THR A 182 -8.66 12.52 9.64
C THR A 182 -7.50 13.51 9.44
N HIS A 183 -7.75 14.83 9.61
CA HIS A 183 -6.73 15.86 9.51
C HIS A 183 -5.61 15.67 10.54
N VAL A 184 -5.99 15.36 11.79
CA VAL A 184 -5.03 15.08 12.86
C VAL A 184 -4.33 13.74 12.62
N ALA A 185 -5.07 12.69 12.26
CA ALA A 185 -4.52 11.35 12.07
C ALA A 185 -3.50 11.28 10.92
N ARG A 186 -3.71 12.01 9.82
CA ARG A 186 -2.82 12.02 8.64
C ARG A 186 -1.37 12.33 8.98
N LYS A 187 -1.13 13.23 9.95
CA LYS A 187 0.21 13.64 10.40
C LYS A 187 1.04 12.49 10.99
N LYS A 188 0.40 11.38 11.36
CA LYS A 188 1.07 10.17 11.86
C LYS A 188 1.64 9.29 10.74
N PHE A 189 1.17 9.47 9.51
CA PHE A 189 1.59 8.67 8.34
C PHE A 189 2.53 9.42 7.41
N VAL A 190 2.36 10.74 7.32
CA VAL A 190 3.14 11.61 6.44
C VAL A 190 3.50 12.88 7.20
N SER A 191 4.79 13.21 7.21
CA SER A 191 5.35 14.48 7.70
C SER A 191 5.29 15.54 6.61
#